data_AF-A0A1G2V2E6-F1
#
_entry.id   AF-A0A1G2V2E6-F1
#
_cell.length_a   1.000
_cell.length_b   1.000
_cell.length_c   1.000
_cell.angle_alpha   90.00
_cell.angle_beta   90.00
_cell.angle_gamma   90.00
#
_symmetry.space_group_name_H-M   'P 1'
#
loop_
_entity.id
_entity.type
_entity.pdbx_description
1 polymer ?
#
loop_
_entity_poly.entity_id
_entity_poly.type
_entity_poly.pdbx_seq_one_letter_code
_entity_poly.pdbx_strand_id
1 'polypeptide(L)'
;MQRFQTAQGIVSAGTPETTGYGRVGPVTMARINSLMGSGGQVSWDASPILSVASVQYSSNSATITWTTNELAQGQVYYNNSPLVFYEATGPRQQPYVSGAYSTDSGNTYNHSITIQNLQPNTTYYFLTRAVDSSGNMSMTWPSSFKTNQ
;
A
#
# COMPACT_ATOMS: atom_id res chain seq x y z
N MET A 1 14.37 12.29 -0.80
CA MET A 1 15.03 12.17 0.51
C MET A 1 15.63 13.47 1.05
N GLN A 2 15.91 14.50 0.23
CA GLN A 2 16.32 15.82 0.76
C GLN A 2 15.14 16.62 1.36
N ARG A 3 13.92 16.32 0.91
CA ARG A 3 12.69 17.04 1.32
C ARG A 3 12.12 16.65 2.68
N PHE A 4 12.49 15.48 3.21
CA PHE A 4 12.07 15.07 4.57
C PHE A 4 12.87 15.82 5.65
N GLN A 5 14.10 16.24 5.31
CA GLN A 5 15.00 16.92 6.23
C GLN A 5 14.74 18.44 6.29
N THR A 6 14.29 19.05 5.18
CA THR A 6 13.82 20.45 5.19
C THR A 6 12.54 20.65 6.02
N ALA A 7 11.63 19.67 6.03
CA ALA A 7 10.36 19.76 6.75
C ALA A 7 10.48 19.62 8.28
N GLN A 8 11.67 19.30 8.80
CA GLN A 8 11.94 19.12 10.24
C GLN A 8 13.00 20.10 10.78
N GLY A 9 13.43 21.09 9.98
CA GLY A 9 14.32 22.17 10.43
C GLY A 9 15.76 21.75 10.75
N ILE A 10 16.29 20.68 10.14
CA ILE A 10 17.56 20.04 10.55
C ILE A 10 18.82 20.60 9.82
N VAL A 11 18.67 21.67 9.03
CA VAL A 11 19.75 22.35 8.27
C VAL A 11 20.14 21.65 6.94
N SER A 12 20.74 22.44 6.05
CA SER A 12 20.53 22.50 4.60
C SER A 12 21.82 22.40 3.77
N ALA A 13 22.78 21.52 4.09
CA ALA A 13 23.93 21.20 3.22
C ALA A 13 24.77 20.00 3.72
N GLY A 14 25.48 19.33 2.79
CA GLY A 14 26.51 18.31 3.07
C GLY A 14 26.65 17.26 1.96
N THR A 15 27.85 16.66 1.80
CA THR A 15 28.09 15.52 0.88
C THR A 15 28.39 14.23 1.66
N PRO A 16 28.23 13.04 1.04
CA PRO A 16 28.45 11.75 1.70
C PRO A 16 29.82 11.63 2.38
N GLU A 17 30.88 12.23 1.81
CA GLU A 17 32.24 12.13 2.33
C GLU A 17 32.56 13.11 3.48
N THR A 18 31.75 14.16 3.68
CA THR A 18 32.05 15.21 4.67
C THR A 18 31.16 15.16 5.91
N THR A 19 29.96 14.58 5.79
CA THR A 19 28.94 14.57 6.85
C THR A 19 28.27 13.21 7.07
N GLY A 20 28.61 12.19 6.27
CA GLY A 20 28.11 10.83 6.45
C GLY A 20 26.63 10.63 6.10
N TYR A 21 26.14 11.28 5.03
CA TYR A 21 24.77 11.08 4.54
C TYR A 21 24.66 9.95 3.53
N GLY A 22 23.71 9.04 3.77
CA GLY A 22 23.37 7.88 2.95
C GLY A 22 22.40 6.95 3.69
N ARG A 23 21.96 5.86 3.06
CA ARG A 23 20.94 4.91 3.59
C ARG A 23 21.24 4.33 4.99
N VAL A 24 22.47 4.44 5.50
CA VAL A 24 22.91 3.89 6.81
C VAL A 24 24.05 4.72 7.47
N GLY A 25 23.99 6.06 7.41
CA GLY A 25 25.02 6.93 8.03
C GLY A 25 24.93 7.07 9.57
N PRO A 26 26.03 7.39 10.28
CA PRO A 26 26.09 7.48 11.75
C PRO A 26 25.10 8.47 12.38
N VAL A 27 24.70 9.52 11.65
CA VAL A 27 23.74 10.53 12.12
C VAL A 27 22.29 10.03 12.02
N THR A 28 21.99 9.23 11.00
CA THR A 28 20.72 8.49 10.90
C THR A 28 20.63 7.45 12.01
N MET A 29 21.74 6.74 12.29
CA MET A 29 21.83 5.80 13.43
C MET A 29 21.80 6.50 14.79
N ALA A 30 22.36 7.70 14.94
CA ALA A 30 22.29 8.48 16.18
C ALA A 30 20.88 9.00 16.45
N ARG A 31 20.10 9.33 15.42
CA ARG A 31 18.69 9.71 15.56
C ARG A 31 17.80 8.49 15.86
N ILE A 32 18.09 7.33 15.27
CA ILE A 32 17.45 6.06 15.64
C ILE A 32 17.81 5.69 17.10
N ASN A 33 19.07 5.79 17.50
CA ASN A 33 19.49 5.57 18.88
C ASN A 33 18.90 6.60 19.87
N SER A 34 18.68 7.85 19.46
CA SER A 34 18.02 8.85 20.31
C SER A 34 16.51 8.61 20.45
N LEU A 35 15.88 7.93 19.49
CA LEU A 35 14.47 7.53 19.56
C LEU A 35 14.30 6.19 20.31
N MET A 36 15.31 5.32 20.31
CA MET A 36 15.35 4.08 21.10
C MET A 36 15.83 4.27 22.55
N GLY A 37 16.26 5.47 22.94
CA GLY A 37 16.79 5.80 24.26
C GLY A 37 15.75 6.03 25.38
N SER A 38 14.45 5.87 25.11
CA SER A 38 13.39 6.05 26.09
C SER A 38 12.52 4.80 26.20
N GLY A 39 13.06 3.74 26.81
CA GLY A 39 12.42 2.77 27.72
C GLY A 39 10.99 2.24 27.50
N GLY A 40 10.35 2.50 26.37
CA GLY A 40 9.06 1.97 25.97
C GLY A 40 9.27 1.17 24.70
N GLN A 41 8.79 -0.07 24.67
CA GLN A 41 8.81 -0.88 23.46
C GLN A 41 8.01 -0.15 22.37
N VAL A 42 8.71 0.54 21.46
CA VAL A 42 8.14 0.95 20.18
C VAL A 42 7.93 -0.32 19.37
N SER A 43 6.70 -0.83 19.37
CA SER A 43 6.30 -1.87 18.43
C SER A 43 6.37 -1.26 17.04
N TRP A 44 7.35 -1.68 16.24
CA TRP A 44 7.40 -1.34 14.83
C TRP A 44 6.27 -2.11 14.15
N ASP A 45 5.13 -1.44 13.99
CA ASP A 45 4.02 -1.99 13.22
C ASP A 45 4.45 -2.09 11.75
N ALA A 46 4.32 -3.27 11.16
CA ALA A 46 4.76 -3.55 9.80
C ALA A 46 3.62 -3.33 8.80
N SER A 47 3.93 -3.23 7.51
CA SER A 47 2.86 -3.25 6.51
C SER A 47 2.20 -4.63 6.41
N PRO A 48 0.88 -4.71 6.20
CA PRO A 48 0.17 -5.97 6.00
C PRO A 48 0.77 -6.81 4.87
N ILE A 49 0.93 -8.11 5.09
CA ILE A 49 1.32 -9.07 4.05
C ILE A 49 0.05 -9.67 3.47
N LEU A 50 -0.17 -9.47 2.16
CA LEU A 50 -1.34 -9.97 1.45
C LEU A 50 -1.07 -11.36 0.85
N SER A 51 -2.06 -12.24 0.91
CA SER A 51 -2.08 -13.45 0.09
C SER A 51 -2.30 -13.12 -1.39
N VAL A 52 -2.07 -14.11 -2.26
CA VAL A 52 -2.56 -14.04 -3.64
C VAL A 52 -4.09 -13.97 -3.61
N ALA A 53 -4.66 -13.07 -4.41
CA ALA A 53 -6.10 -12.91 -4.50
C ALA A 53 -6.73 -14.00 -5.38
N SER A 54 -7.81 -14.60 -4.90
CA SER A 54 -8.69 -15.47 -5.68
C SER A 54 -9.84 -14.64 -6.26
N VAL A 55 -10.27 -14.97 -7.47
CA VAL A 55 -11.35 -14.27 -8.17
C VAL A 55 -12.40 -15.28 -8.59
N GLN A 56 -13.64 -15.02 -8.18
CA GLN A 56 -14.84 -15.71 -8.70
C GLN A 56 -15.66 -14.69 -9.49
N TYR A 57 -16.07 -15.00 -10.71
CA TYR A 57 -16.74 -14.04 -11.58
C TYR A 57 -17.94 -14.63 -12.32
N SER A 58 -18.92 -13.78 -12.60
CA SER A 58 -20.07 -14.05 -13.45
C SER A 58 -19.97 -13.20 -14.74
N SER A 59 -21.06 -13.08 -15.49
CA SER A 59 -21.14 -12.15 -16.63
C SER A 59 -21.20 -10.68 -16.19
N ASN A 60 -21.63 -10.39 -14.96
CA ASN A 60 -21.90 -9.02 -14.50
C ASN A 60 -21.33 -8.67 -13.12
N SER A 61 -20.57 -9.59 -12.51
CA SER A 61 -19.99 -9.37 -11.18
C SER A 61 -18.69 -10.15 -11.01
N ALA A 62 -17.89 -9.72 -10.05
CA ALA A 62 -16.72 -10.47 -9.60
C ALA A 62 -16.52 -10.30 -8.10
N THR A 63 -16.29 -11.40 -7.39
CA THR A 63 -15.90 -11.40 -5.98
C THR A 63 -14.42 -11.73 -5.88
N ILE A 64 -13.66 -10.81 -5.30
CA ILE A 64 -12.22 -10.94 -5.09
C ILE A 64 -11.98 -11.18 -3.61
N THR A 65 -11.26 -12.26 -3.29
CA THR A 65 -10.98 -12.68 -1.92
C THR A 65 -9.49 -12.87 -1.70
N TRP A 66 -9.00 -12.43 -0.54
CA TRP A 66 -7.63 -12.60 -0.10
C TRP A 66 -7.55 -12.48 1.42
N THR A 67 -6.39 -12.75 2.00
CA THR A 67 -6.14 -12.57 3.42
C THR A 67 -4.95 -11.68 3.69
N THR A 68 -4.89 -11.15 4.91
CA THR A 68 -3.73 -10.46 5.49
C THR A 68 -3.24 -11.19 6.74
N ASN A 69 -1.96 -11.02 7.08
CA ASN A 69 -1.37 -11.51 8.33
C ASN A 69 -1.75 -10.67 9.56
N GLU A 70 -2.40 -9.52 9.35
CA GLU A 70 -2.82 -8.59 10.39
C GLU A 70 -4.15 -7.91 10.04
N LEU A 71 -4.77 -7.25 11.01
CA LEU A 71 -6.06 -6.57 10.80
C LEU A 71 -5.89 -5.36 9.88
N ALA A 72 -6.60 -5.39 8.75
CA ALA A 72 -6.54 -4.31 7.78
C ALA A 72 -7.91 -4.00 7.17
N GLN A 73 -8.00 -2.86 6.48
CA GLN A 73 -9.04 -2.55 5.53
C GLN A 73 -8.62 -2.99 4.14
N GLY A 74 -9.43 -3.87 3.53
CA GLY A 74 -9.22 -4.37 2.19
C GLY A 74 -9.82 -3.42 1.15
N GLN A 75 -9.09 -3.23 0.05
CA GLN A 75 -9.47 -2.34 -1.02
C GLN A 75 -9.13 -3.00 -2.36
N VAL A 76 -10.03 -2.92 -3.33
CA VAL A 76 -9.80 -3.40 -4.70
C VAL A 76 -9.93 -2.23 -5.64
N TYR A 77 -8.91 -2.02 -6.47
CA TYR A 77 -9.00 -1.16 -7.63
C TYR A 77 -9.26 -1.99 -8.86
N TYR A 78 -10.10 -1.50 -9.77
CA TYR A 78 -10.44 -2.22 -10.99
C TYR A 78 -10.78 -1.28 -12.14
N ASN A 79 -10.51 -1.74 -13.36
CA ASN A 79 -10.89 -1.07 -14.59
C ASN A 79 -10.93 -2.06 -15.77
N ASN A 80 -11.62 -1.72 -16.86
CA ASN A 80 -11.59 -2.49 -18.11
C ASN A 80 -10.39 -2.12 -19.01
N SER A 81 -9.48 -1.30 -18.50
CA SER A 81 -8.20 -0.94 -19.10
C SER A 81 -7.08 -1.22 -18.08
N PRO A 82 -5.83 -1.46 -18.52
CA PRO A 82 -4.71 -1.66 -17.61
C PRO A 82 -4.60 -0.55 -16.56
N LEU A 83 -4.36 -0.93 -15.30
CA LEU A 83 -4.25 0.02 -14.21
C LEU A 83 -2.92 0.78 -14.29
N VAL A 84 -3.00 2.10 -14.16
CA VAL A 84 -1.85 2.99 -13.95
C VAL A 84 -1.68 3.20 -12.46
N PHE A 85 -0.45 3.01 -11.97
CA PHE A 85 -0.10 3.27 -10.58
C PHE A 85 1.15 4.14 -10.52
N TYR A 86 1.19 5.06 -9.56
CA TYR A 86 2.33 5.91 -9.28
C TYR A 86 2.67 5.84 -7.79
N GLU A 87 3.96 5.66 -7.51
CA GLU A 87 4.49 5.74 -6.15
C GLU A 87 4.19 7.09 -5.52
N ALA A 88 4.02 7.10 -4.19
CA ALA A 88 3.87 8.34 -3.45
C ALA A 88 5.14 9.19 -3.59
N THR A 89 5.01 10.43 -4.06
CA THR A 89 6.16 11.31 -4.34
C THR A 89 6.49 12.28 -3.20
N GLY A 90 5.60 12.38 -2.20
CA GLY A 90 5.71 13.31 -1.08
C GLY A 90 5.35 12.70 0.28
N PRO A 91 5.76 13.35 1.38
CA PRO A 91 5.39 12.92 2.73
C PRO A 91 3.87 12.96 2.89
N ARG A 92 3.29 11.89 3.47
CA ARG A 92 1.84 11.72 3.70
C ARG A 92 0.99 11.63 2.42
N GLN A 93 1.58 11.36 1.26
CA GLN A 93 0.84 11.00 0.06
C GLN A 93 0.63 9.49 0.00
N GLN A 94 -0.55 9.06 -0.45
CA GLN A 94 -0.82 7.67 -0.78
C GLN A 94 -0.42 7.40 -2.24
N PRO A 95 0.01 6.17 -2.58
CA PRO A 95 0.20 5.78 -3.98
C PRO A 95 -1.09 5.97 -4.77
N TYR A 96 -0.96 6.51 -5.98
CA TYR A 96 -2.09 6.66 -6.88
C TYR A 96 -2.36 5.35 -7.62
N VAL A 97 -3.63 5.00 -7.79
CA VAL A 97 -4.09 3.92 -8.67
C VAL A 97 -5.29 4.42 -9.46
N SER A 98 -5.27 4.23 -10.78
CA SER A 98 -6.38 4.57 -11.67
C SER A 98 -7.58 3.63 -11.50
N GLY A 99 -8.72 4.00 -12.06
CA GLY A 99 -9.90 3.12 -12.12
C GLY A 99 -10.86 3.34 -10.95
N ALA A 100 -11.88 2.49 -10.89
CA ALA A 100 -12.84 2.48 -9.79
C ALA A 100 -12.25 1.73 -8.59
N TYR A 101 -12.73 2.03 -7.39
CA TYR A 101 -12.32 1.32 -6.18
C TYR A 101 -13.53 0.90 -5.34
N SER A 102 -13.38 -0.23 -4.65
CA SER A 102 -14.33 -0.75 -3.67
C SER A 102 -13.57 -1.16 -2.41
N THR A 103 -14.21 -1.11 -1.26
CA THR A 103 -13.61 -1.49 0.04
C THR A 103 -14.50 -2.48 0.76
N ASP A 104 -13.90 -3.28 1.65
CA ASP A 104 -14.67 -4.03 2.64
C ASP A 104 -14.99 -3.18 3.88
N SER A 105 -15.57 -3.81 4.91
CA SER A 105 -15.86 -3.16 6.21
C SER A 105 -14.60 -2.81 7.01
N GLY A 106 -13.45 -3.36 6.62
CA GLY A 106 -12.17 -3.26 7.29
C GLY A 106 -12.04 -3.99 8.61
N ASN A 107 -10.88 -3.79 9.25
CA ASN A 107 -10.45 -4.46 10.48
C ASN A 107 -10.71 -5.96 10.47
N THR A 108 -10.28 -6.64 9.39
CA THR A 108 -10.42 -8.08 9.21
C THR A 108 -9.14 -8.68 8.64
N TYR A 109 -8.95 -9.98 8.86
CA TYR A 109 -7.91 -10.79 8.22
C TYR A 109 -8.38 -11.37 6.89
N ASN A 110 -9.69 -11.53 6.73
CA ASN A 110 -10.32 -12.15 5.57
C ASN A 110 -11.07 -11.08 4.80
N HIS A 111 -10.61 -10.79 3.60
CA HIS A 111 -11.16 -9.77 2.73
C HIS A 111 -12.01 -10.43 1.64
N SER A 112 -13.19 -9.86 1.40
CA SER A 112 -14.10 -10.29 0.34
C SER A 112 -14.82 -9.07 -0.20
N ILE A 113 -14.53 -8.73 -1.46
CA ILE A 113 -15.13 -7.56 -2.12
C ILE A 113 -15.81 -8.03 -3.40
N THR A 114 -17.11 -7.76 -3.49
CA THR A 114 -17.89 -8.01 -4.70
C THR A 114 -18.06 -6.72 -5.49
N ILE A 115 -17.57 -6.74 -6.73
CA ILE A 115 -17.78 -5.72 -7.74
C ILE A 115 -19.00 -6.10 -8.58
N GLN A 116 -19.94 -5.17 -8.71
CA GLN A 116 -21.20 -5.35 -9.44
C GLN A 116 -21.21 -4.54 -10.74
N ASN A 117 -22.20 -4.78 -11.60
CA ASN A 117 -22.45 -4.05 -12.84
C ASN A 117 -21.28 -4.09 -13.84
N LEU A 118 -20.55 -5.20 -13.86
CA LEU A 118 -19.53 -5.44 -14.88
C LEU A 118 -20.19 -5.74 -16.23
N GLN A 119 -19.48 -5.41 -17.30
CA GLN A 119 -19.91 -5.78 -18.65
C GLN A 119 -19.58 -7.25 -18.93
N PRO A 120 -20.48 -8.02 -19.57
CA PRO A 120 -20.19 -9.38 -20.01
C PRO A 120 -19.02 -9.43 -21.01
N ASN A 121 -18.37 -10.59 -21.08
CA ASN A 121 -17.26 -10.88 -22.02
C ASN A 121 -16.14 -9.82 -22.03
N THR A 122 -15.89 -9.16 -20.90
CA THR A 122 -14.98 -8.02 -20.77
C THR A 122 -13.82 -8.36 -19.84
N THR A 123 -12.59 -8.04 -20.27
CA THR A 123 -11.40 -8.18 -19.43
C THR A 123 -11.32 -7.01 -18.45
N TYR A 124 -11.21 -7.34 -17.17
CA TYR A 124 -10.97 -6.38 -16.10
C TYR A 124 -9.59 -6.61 -15.49
N TYR A 125 -8.88 -5.52 -15.29
CA TYR A 125 -7.62 -5.46 -14.54
C TYR A 125 -7.94 -5.01 -13.13
N PHE A 126 -7.35 -5.67 -12.14
CA PHE A 126 -7.56 -5.36 -10.74
C PHE A 126 -6.25 -5.43 -9.96
N LEU A 127 -6.20 -4.73 -8.82
CA LEU A 127 -5.18 -4.92 -7.80
C LEU A 127 -5.80 -4.79 -6.42
N THR A 128 -5.25 -5.52 -5.46
CA THR A 128 -5.67 -5.47 -4.05
C THR A 128 -4.72 -4.58 -3.26
N ARG A 129 -5.27 -3.80 -2.34
CA ARG A 129 -4.54 -3.02 -1.33
C ARG A 129 -5.11 -3.33 0.05
N ALA A 130 -4.24 -3.41 1.05
CA ALA A 130 -4.62 -3.46 2.45
C ALA A 130 -4.04 -2.23 3.18
N VAL A 131 -4.81 -1.69 4.12
CA VAL A 131 -4.41 -0.56 4.98
C VAL A 131 -4.72 -0.92 6.43
N ASP A 132 -3.71 -1.00 7.31
CA ASP A 132 -3.95 -1.26 8.73
C ASP A 132 -4.46 -0.02 9.49
N SER A 133 -4.72 -0.17 10.79
CA SER A 133 -5.16 0.94 11.65
C SER A 133 -4.09 2.01 11.88
N SER A 134 -2.82 1.66 11.72
CA SER A 134 -1.66 2.53 11.85
C SER A 134 -1.38 3.32 10.56
N GLY A 135 -2.03 2.96 9.46
CA GLY A 135 -1.89 3.55 8.14
C GLY A 135 -0.79 2.92 7.29
N ASN A 136 -0.19 1.78 7.70
CA ASN A 136 0.71 1.06 6.82
C ASN A 136 -0.08 0.39 5.70
N MET A 137 0.53 0.34 4.51
CA MET A 137 -0.13 -0.11 3.30
C MET A 137 0.70 -1.13 2.56
N SER A 138 0.01 -2.07 1.92
CA SER A 138 0.60 -3.03 0.99
C SER A 138 -0.34 -3.28 -0.19
N MET A 139 0.24 -3.57 -1.35
CA MET A 139 -0.48 -3.70 -2.62
C MET A 139 0.05 -4.90 -3.41
N THR A 140 -0.79 -5.51 -4.22
CA THR A 140 -0.39 -6.54 -5.18
C THR A 140 -0.07 -5.93 -6.55
N TRP A 141 0.70 -6.66 -7.35
CA TRP A 141 0.83 -6.37 -8.78
C TRP A 141 -0.52 -6.54 -9.47
N PRO A 142 -0.87 -5.70 -10.46
CA PRO A 142 -2.11 -5.85 -11.19
C PRO A 142 -2.26 -7.24 -11.81
N SER A 143 -3.41 -7.85 -11.60
CA SER A 143 -3.84 -9.09 -12.24
C SER A 143 -5.09 -8.82 -13.07
N SER A 144 -5.55 -9.81 -13.83
CA SER A 144 -6.74 -9.66 -14.68
C SER A 144 -7.62 -10.89 -14.65
N PHE A 145 -8.91 -10.68 -14.86
CA PHE A 145 -9.90 -11.72 -15.13
C PHE A 145 -10.80 -11.28 -16.29
N LYS A 146 -11.56 -12.20 -16.86
CA LYS A 146 -12.52 -11.92 -17.93
C LYS A 146 -13.90 -12.41 -17.51
N THR A 147 -14.91 -11.54 -17.56
CA THR A 147 -16.29 -11.91 -17.25
C THR A 147 -16.84 -12.91 -18.26
N ASN A 148 -17.83 -13.69 -17.83
CA ASN A 148 -18.51 -14.65 -18.70
C ASN A 148 -19.32 -13.92 -19.78
N GLN A 149 -19.65 -14.65 -20.85
CA GLN A 149 -20.55 -14.18 -21.90
C GLN A 149 -21.98 -14.00 -21.38
#